data_AF-A0A5N6KL62-F1
#
_entry.id   AF-A0A5N6KL62-F1
#
_cell.length_a   1.000
_cell.length_b   1.000
_cell.length_c   1.000
_cell.angle_alpha   90.00
_cell.angle_beta   90.00
_cell.angle_gamma   90.00
#
_symmetry.space_group_name_H-M   'P 1'
#
loop_
_entity.id
_entity.type
_entity.pdbx_description
1 polymer ?
#
loop_
_entity_poly.entity_id
_entity_poly.type
_entity_poly.pdbx_seq_one_letter_code
_entity_poly.pdbx_strand_id
1 'polypeptide(L)'
;MDAADVSAGLVLPYAAVALLGSGGAVCTLLIVFMAVTSASSAELIAVSSIFTYDIYQTYFNPGASGKRLIYMSHAMVIGFGLFMAAFSTGLHYAGISMGYLYLMMGVIISSAVIPATLTIMWAGHNRWAATLTPPLGLICAVIAWLVTAKKECGFFDVNCTGSNNPMLAGNVTALLSPLIFTPILTLIFGWDKYDWKSMAEICRGDDHDLADAADIDLELVPGESRTSAAEEELEQTKLLRASKIAKIMTVILTLSLLILWPMPMYGSGYVFSEKFFTGWVVVGIIWLIGSTLTVGVYPVFEGRHSLARTAKAIYLDITGKQHPSRHHRPEATYVEGVKDTGSETPPVGNEKEAADKSEFTAQ
;
A
#
# COMPACT_ATOMS: atom_id res chain seq x y z
N MET A 1 26.81 -21.05 14.72
CA MET A 1 25.93 -20.87 13.56
C MET A 1 26.84 -20.80 12.35
N ASP A 2 26.61 -21.64 11.36
CA ASP A 2 27.44 -21.65 10.16
C ASP A 2 27.05 -20.48 9.24
N ALA A 3 27.94 -20.05 8.34
CA ALA A 3 27.65 -18.97 7.39
C ALA A 3 26.47 -19.31 6.45
N ALA A 4 26.27 -20.60 6.18
CA ALA A 4 25.13 -21.12 5.43
C ALA A 4 23.79 -20.85 6.16
N ASP A 5 23.74 -21.03 7.48
CA ASP A 5 22.53 -20.79 8.28
C ASP A 5 22.13 -19.31 8.29
N VAL A 6 23.13 -18.41 8.32
CA VAL A 6 22.92 -16.96 8.22
C VAL A 6 22.31 -16.61 6.87
N SER A 7 22.89 -17.15 5.80
CA SER A 7 22.45 -16.92 4.42
C SER A 7 21.06 -17.51 4.13
N ALA A 8 20.70 -18.58 4.85
CA ALA A 8 19.39 -19.20 4.83
C ALA A 8 18.34 -18.43 5.67
N GLY A 9 18.72 -17.36 6.37
CA GLY A 9 17.80 -16.53 7.17
C GLY A 9 17.42 -17.15 8.52
N LEU A 10 18.16 -18.14 9.03
CA LEU A 10 17.82 -18.85 10.27
C LEU A 10 18.21 -18.09 11.55
N VAL A 11 18.79 -16.90 11.43
CA VAL A 11 19.27 -16.07 12.55
C VAL A 11 18.17 -15.82 13.59
N LEU A 12 16.95 -15.47 13.13
CA LEU A 12 15.81 -15.22 14.02
C LEU A 12 15.40 -16.49 14.81
N PRO A 13 15.13 -17.64 14.17
CA PRO A 13 14.87 -18.89 14.88
C PRO A 13 15.95 -19.27 15.90
N TYR A 14 17.24 -19.15 15.54
CA TYR A 14 18.33 -19.45 16.46
C TYR A 14 18.34 -18.54 17.69
N ALA A 15 18.14 -17.23 17.49
CA ALA A 15 18.06 -16.27 18.58
C ALA A 15 16.85 -16.52 19.48
N ALA A 16 15.68 -16.84 18.90
CA ALA A 16 14.46 -17.12 19.65
C ALA A 16 14.61 -18.39 20.51
N VAL A 17 15.21 -19.45 19.97
CA VAL A 17 15.49 -20.68 20.74
C VAL A 17 16.50 -20.42 21.85
N ALA A 18 17.54 -19.63 21.60
CA ALA A 18 18.53 -19.29 22.60
C ALA A 18 17.94 -18.48 23.77
N LEU A 19 16.97 -17.61 23.51
CA LEU A 19 16.36 -16.73 24.53
C LEU A 19 15.15 -17.35 25.25
N LEU A 20 14.29 -18.07 24.52
CA LEU A 20 12.98 -18.54 24.99
C LEU A 20 12.84 -20.07 24.97
N GLY A 21 13.89 -20.81 24.62
CA GLY A 21 13.87 -22.26 24.53
C GLY A 21 12.94 -22.79 23.42
N SER A 22 12.33 -23.96 23.66
CA SER A 22 11.41 -24.58 22.69
C SER A 22 10.16 -23.75 22.40
N GLY A 23 9.68 -22.96 23.39
CA GLY A 23 8.60 -22.00 23.18
C GLY A 23 8.96 -20.92 22.15
N GLY A 24 10.22 -20.46 22.13
CA GLY A 24 10.73 -19.52 21.14
C GLY A 24 10.69 -20.04 19.71
N ALA A 25 10.97 -21.34 19.51
CA ALA A 25 10.84 -21.98 18.20
C ALA A 25 9.39 -21.94 17.70
N VAL A 26 8.43 -22.29 18.56
CA VAL A 26 6.99 -22.28 18.23
C VAL A 26 6.53 -20.86 17.91
N CYS A 27 6.89 -19.88 18.73
CA CYS A 27 6.57 -18.47 18.49
C CYS A 27 7.13 -17.99 17.15
N THR A 28 8.38 -18.35 16.83
CA THR A 28 9.00 -17.97 15.54
C THR A 28 8.24 -18.57 14.36
N LEU A 29 7.85 -19.85 14.45
CA LEU A 29 7.07 -20.51 13.41
C LEU A 29 5.72 -19.81 13.20
N LEU A 30 5.02 -19.48 14.29
CA LEU A 30 3.74 -18.78 14.22
C LEU A 30 3.88 -17.38 13.62
N ILE A 31 4.86 -16.60 14.07
CA ILE A 31 5.10 -15.24 13.57
C ILE A 31 5.44 -15.27 12.08
N VAL A 32 6.34 -16.17 11.65
CA VAL A 32 6.71 -16.31 10.24
C VAL A 32 5.50 -16.74 9.40
N PHE A 33 4.72 -17.72 9.87
CA PHE A 33 3.50 -18.15 9.17
C PHE A 33 2.50 -17.01 9.00
N MET A 34 2.15 -16.32 10.09
CA MET A 34 1.22 -15.19 10.05
C MET A 34 1.74 -14.03 9.17
N ALA A 35 3.03 -13.71 9.27
CA ALA A 35 3.65 -12.66 8.47
C ALA A 35 3.60 -12.99 6.97
N VAL A 36 3.98 -14.21 6.58
CA VAL A 36 3.98 -14.66 5.19
C VAL A 36 2.55 -14.73 4.63
N THR A 37 1.59 -15.31 5.37
CA THR A 37 0.20 -15.37 4.93
C THR A 37 -0.39 -13.96 4.75
N SER A 38 -0.12 -13.05 5.69
CA SER A 38 -0.60 -11.66 5.61
C SER A 38 0.00 -10.91 4.42
N ALA A 39 1.32 -10.98 4.22
CA ALA A 39 2.00 -10.35 3.09
C ALA A 39 1.54 -10.94 1.75
N SER A 40 1.42 -12.28 1.67
CA SER A 40 0.98 -12.96 0.46
C SER A 40 -0.43 -12.55 0.06
N SER A 41 -1.35 -12.43 1.03
CA SER A 41 -2.71 -11.96 0.78
C SER A 41 -2.73 -10.53 0.25
N ALA A 42 -1.94 -9.63 0.85
CA ALA A 42 -1.87 -8.24 0.42
C ALA A 42 -1.29 -8.10 -1.00
N GLU A 43 -0.22 -8.82 -1.31
CA GLU A 43 0.40 -8.81 -2.64
C GLU A 43 -0.51 -9.41 -3.71
N LEU A 44 -1.21 -10.51 -3.41
CA LEU A 44 -2.19 -11.11 -4.33
C LEU A 44 -3.32 -10.13 -4.69
N ILE A 45 -3.85 -9.43 -3.71
CA ILE A 45 -4.91 -8.42 -3.91
C ILE A 45 -4.35 -7.23 -4.70
N ALA A 46 -3.15 -6.76 -4.38
CA ALA A 46 -2.50 -5.66 -5.09
C ALA A 46 -2.26 -5.99 -6.57
N VAL A 47 -1.68 -7.16 -6.88
CA VAL A 47 -1.43 -7.57 -8.27
C VAL A 47 -2.75 -7.81 -9.02
N SER A 48 -3.74 -8.38 -8.34
CA SER A 48 -5.05 -8.60 -8.93
C SER A 48 -5.78 -7.30 -9.29
N SER A 49 -5.75 -6.31 -8.39
CA SER A 49 -6.37 -4.99 -8.64
C SER A 49 -5.65 -4.24 -9.76
N ILE A 50 -4.31 -4.18 -9.74
CA ILE A 50 -3.51 -3.60 -10.83
C ILE A 50 -3.88 -4.25 -12.17
N PHE A 51 -3.92 -5.58 -12.24
CA PHE A 51 -4.30 -6.22 -13.49
C PHE A 51 -5.75 -5.91 -13.88
N THR A 52 -6.69 -5.89 -12.94
CA THR A 52 -8.11 -5.71 -13.24
C THR A 52 -8.43 -4.29 -13.71
N TYR A 53 -7.95 -3.28 -13.01
CA TYR A 53 -8.27 -1.87 -13.29
C TYR A 53 -7.28 -1.27 -14.30
N ASP A 54 -5.97 -1.40 -14.05
CA ASP A 54 -4.95 -0.73 -14.87
C ASP A 54 -4.71 -1.44 -16.20
N ILE A 55 -4.90 -2.76 -16.27
CA ILE A 55 -4.66 -3.54 -17.50
C ILE A 55 -5.99 -3.91 -18.17
N TYR A 56 -6.82 -4.70 -17.50
CA TYR A 56 -8.00 -5.31 -18.09
C TYR A 56 -9.08 -4.28 -18.45
N GLN A 57 -9.52 -3.48 -17.50
CA GLN A 57 -10.51 -2.44 -17.77
C GLN A 57 -9.93 -1.38 -18.72
N THR A 58 -8.74 -0.86 -18.45
CA THR A 58 -8.16 0.22 -19.26
C THR A 58 -7.90 -0.16 -20.71
N TYR A 59 -7.37 -1.37 -21.00
CA TYR A 59 -6.91 -1.72 -22.35
C TYR A 59 -7.72 -2.82 -23.03
N PHE A 60 -8.33 -3.75 -22.29
CA PHE A 60 -9.05 -4.89 -22.89
C PHE A 60 -10.57 -4.68 -22.95
N ASN A 61 -11.17 -4.13 -21.91
CA ASN A 61 -12.62 -3.88 -21.86
C ASN A 61 -12.98 -2.69 -20.96
N PRO A 62 -12.93 -1.45 -21.49
CA PRO A 62 -13.25 -0.23 -20.73
C PRO A 62 -14.67 -0.15 -20.19
N GLY A 63 -15.62 -0.87 -20.79
CA GLY A 63 -17.02 -0.94 -20.36
C GLY A 63 -17.36 -2.21 -19.57
N ALA A 64 -16.37 -2.88 -18.97
CA ALA A 64 -16.62 -4.07 -18.18
C ALA A 64 -17.49 -3.74 -16.95
N SER A 65 -18.52 -4.56 -16.69
CA SER A 65 -19.37 -4.41 -15.50
C SER A 65 -18.65 -4.89 -14.24
N GLY A 66 -19.01 -4.35 -13.07
CA GLY A 66 -18.39 -4.73 -11.78
C GLY A 66 -18.32 -6.24 -11.53
N LYS A 67 -19.37 -6.99 -11.88
CA LYS A 67 -19.37 -8.48 -11.81
C LYS A 67 -18.23 -9.13 -12.61
N ARG A 68 -17.91 -8.57 -13.78
CA ARG A 68 -16.84 -9.07 -14.65
C ARG A 68 -15.45 -8.66 -14.14
N LEU A 69 -15.33 -7.47 -13.55
CA LEU A 69 -14.09 -7.05 -12.90
C LEU A 69 -13.77 -7.96 -11.71
N ILE A 70 -14.76 -8.25 -10.86
CA ILE A 70 -14.59 -9.14 -9.71
C ILE A 70 -14.20 -10.55 -10.17
N TYR A 71 -14.84 -11.07 -11.22
CA TYR A 71 -14.47 -12.36 -11.79
C TYR A 71 -13.03 -12.37 -12.29
N MET A 72 -12.62 -11.32 -13.01
CA MET A 72 -11.24 -11.19 -13.51
C MET A 72 -10.23 -11.10 -12.36
N SER A 73 -10.58 -10.34 -11.31
CA SER A 73 -9.77 -10.24 -10.10
C SER A 73 -9.56 -11.62 -9.45
N HIS A 74 -10.62 -12.40 -9.24
CA HIS A 74 -10.49 -13.75 -8.67
C HIS A 74 -9.66 -14.68 -9.57
N ALA A 75 -9.85 -14.61 -10.89
CA ALA A 75 -9.06 -15.38 -11.84
C ALA A 75 -7.57 -15.02 -11.77
N MET A 76 -7.25 -13.73 -11.62
CA MET A 76 -5.88 -13.25 -11.46
C MET A 76 -5.25 -13.66 -10.14
N VAL A 77 -5.99 -13.62 -9.03
CA VAL A 77 -5.50 -14.12 -7.73
C VAL A 77 -5.07 -15.58 -7.84
N ILE A 78 -5.89 -16.44 -8.45
CA ILE A 78 -5.57 -17.86 -8.63
C ILE A 78 -4.36 -18.04 -9.56
N GLY A 79 -4.37 -17.37 -10.72
CA GLY A 79 -3.30 -17.48 -11.70
C GLY A 79 -1.95 -16.99 -11.18
N PHE A 80 -1.93 -15.82 -10.52
CA PHE A 80 -0.73 -15.25 -9.95
C PHE A 80 -0.25 -16.05 -8.74
N GLY A 81 -1.15 -16.60 -7.91
CA GLY A 81 -0.79 -17.50 -6.81
C GLY A 81 -0.06 -18.76 -7.30
N LEU A 82 -0.55 -19.39 -8.37
CA LEU A 82 0.12 -20.53 -9.00
C LEU A 82 1.48 -20.15 -9.59
N PHE A 83 1.55 -18.99 -10.25
CA PHE A 83 2.81 -18.47 -10.81
C PHE A 83 3.84 -18.21 -9.71
N MET A 84 3.46 -17.54 -8.61
CA MET A 84 4.36 -17.27 -7.48
C MET A 84 4.85 -18.57 -6.83
N ALA A 85 3.97 -19.55 -6.62
CA ALA A 85 4.35 -20.85 -6.08
C ALA A 85 5.37 -21.57 -6.99
N ALA A 86 5.13 -21.57 -8.30
CA ALA A 86 6.04 -22.15 -9.28
C ALA A 86 7.38 -21.41 -9.34
N PHE A 87 7.36 -20.07 -9.37
CA PHE A 87 8.55 -19.24 -9.43
C PHE A 87 9.41 -19.36 -8.17
N SER A 88 8.79 -19.33 -6.99
CA SER A 88 9.47 -19.53 -5.70
C SER A 88 10.13 -20.91 -5.61
N THR A 89 9.43 -21.97 -6.04
CA THR A 89 9.98 -23.32 -6.11
C THR A 89 11.18 -23.39 -7.07
N GLY A 90 11.06 -22.74 -8.23
CA GLY A 90 12.15 -22.65 -9.21
C GLY A 90 13.41 -21.96 -8.65
N LEU A 91 13.24 -20.85 -7.93
CA LEU A 91 14.35 -20.13 -7.29
C LEU A 91 15.03 -20.98 -6.20
N HIS A 92 14.25 -21.73 -5.43
CA HIS A 92 14.78 -22.63 -4.41
C HIS A 92 15.68 -23.70 -5.02
N TYR A 93 15.22 -24.38 -6.07
CA TYR A 93 16.03 -25.39 -6.78
C TYR A 93 17.20 -24.80 -7.57
N ALA A 94 17.12 -23.54 -7.98
CA ALA A 94 18.23 -22.81 -8.58
C ALA A 94 19.33 -22.41 -7.57
N GLY A 95 19.16 -22.72 -6.28
CA GLY A 95 20.14 -22.41 -5.24
C GLY A 95 20.23 -20.93 -4.90
N ILE A 96 19.20 -20.15 -5.21
CA ILE A 96 19.16 -18.71 -4.92
C ILE A 96 18.90 -18.49 -3.42
N SER A 97 19.81 -17.79 -2.75
CA SER A 97 19.64 -17.43 -1.33
C SER A 97 18.68 -16.26 -1.13
N MET A 98 18.14 -16.11 0.07
CA MET A 98 17.29 -14.95 0.40
C MET A 98 18.08 -13.63 0.26
N GLY A 99 19.35 -13.61 0.68
CA GLY A 99 20.22 -12.45 0.50
C GLY A 99 20.41 -12.05 -0.96
N TYR A 100 20.56 -13.04 -1.85
CA TYR A 100 20.62 -12.79 -3.29
C TYR A 100 19.34 -12.11 -3.79
N LEU A 101 18.17 -12.63 -3.43
CA LEU A 101 16.88 -12.07 -3.87
C LEU A 101 16.69 -10.63 -3.39
N TYR A 102 17.02 -10.34 -2.13
CA TYR A 102 16.92 -8.99 -1.58
C TYR A 102 17.81 -7.99 -2.32
N LEU A 103 19.05 -8.36 -2.63
CA LEU A 103 19.96 -7.49 -3.37
C LEU A 103 19.57 -7.35 -4.84
N MET A 104 19.13 -8.45 -5.48
CA MET A 104 18.67 -8.45 -6.87
C MET A 104 17.42 -7.58 -7.05
N MET A 105 16.50 -7.61 -6.09
CA MET A 105 15.30 -6.77 -6.09
C MET A 105 15.65 -5.30 -6.27
N GLY A 106 16.67 -4.82 -5.54
CA GLY A 106 17.13 -3.44 -5.65
C GLY A 106 17.75 -3.11 -7.01
N VAL A 107 18.45 -4.05 -7.67
CA VAL A 107 18.95 -3.85 -9.05
C VAL A 107 17.80 -3.67 -10.04
N ILE A 108 16.74 -4.46 -9.90
CA ILE A 108 15.65 -4.52 -10.89
C ILE A 108 14.61 -3.42 -10.68
N ILE A 109 14.32 -3.03 -9.44
CA ILE A 109 13.16 -2.19 -9.13
C ILE A 109 13.55 -0.73 -8.84
N SER A 110 14.75 -0.46 -8.32
CA SER A 110 15.08 0.87 -7.75
C SER A 110 15.04 2.03 -8.75
N SER A 111 15.20 1.76 -10.06
CA SER A 111 15.15 2.82 -11.08
C SER A 111 13.79 3.51 -11.19
N ALA A 112 12.71 2.87 -10.72
CA ALA A 112 11.37 3.43 -10.74
C ALA A 112 11.09 4.38 -9.55
N VAL A 113 11.86 4.30 -8.47
CA VAL A 113 11.58 5.01 -7.21
C VAL A 113 11.61 6.52 -7.39
N ILE A 114 12.67 7.05 -8.01
CA ILE A 114 12.83 8.50 -8.21
C ILE A 114 11.77 9.05 -9.17
N PRO A 115 11.53 8.47 -10.36
CA PRO A 115 10.47 8.93 -11.25
C PRO A 115 9.09 8.89 -10.57
N ALA A 116 8.74 7.81 -9.88
CA ALA A 116 7.47 7.69 -9.16
C ALA A 116 7.32 8.70 -8.02
N THR A 117 8.43 9.05 -7.36
CA THR A 117 8.42 10.11 -6.33
C THR A 117 8.23 11.49 -6.98
N LEU A 118 8.88 11.74 -8.11
CA LEU A 118 8.80 13.02 -8.82
C LEU A 118 7.44 13.26 -9.49
N THR A 119 6.73 12.24 -9.96
CA THR A 119 5.36 12.38 -10.49
C THR A 119 4.38 12.93 -9.45
N ILE A 120 4.58 12.60 -8.17
CA ILE A 120 3.72 13.07 -7.07
C ILE A 120 4.20 14.44 -6.54
N MET A 121 5.51 14.68 -6.55
CA MET A 121 6.09 15.82 -5.83
C MET A 121 6.45 17.02 -6.71
N TRP A 122 6.55 16.85 -8.03
CA TRP A 122 7.03 17.86 -8.96
C TRP A 122 6.11 18.02 -10.18
N ALA A 123 5.49 19.20 -10.29
CA ALA A 123 4.54 19.53 -11.35
C ALA A 123 5.20 19.57 -12.74
N GLY A 124 6.52 19.77 -12.76
CA GLY A 124 7.34 19.89 -13.97
C GLY A 124 7.73 18.57 -14.60
N HIS A 125 7.41 17.43 -13.95
CA HIS A 125 7.87 16.13 -14.40
C HIS A 125 7.11 15.68 -15.64
N ASN A 126 7.80 15.63 -16.77
CA ASN A 126 7.22 15.25 -18.06
C ASN A 126 6.86 13.77 -18.11
N ARG A 127 5.72 13.42 -18.73
CA ARG A 127 5.31 12.04 -19.04
C ARG A 127 6.41 11.20 -19.68
N TRP A 128 7.20 11.77 -20.59
CA TRP A 128 8.33 11.05 -21.22
C TRP A 128 9.43 10.73 -20.23
N ALA A 129 9.78 11.68 -19.36
CA ALA A 129 10.75 11.45 -18.28
C ALA A 129 10.23 10.40 -17.30
N ALA A 130 8.95 10.45 -16.92
CA ALA A 130 8.33 9.50 -16.00
C ALA A 130 8.30 8.07 -16.54
N THR A 131 8.05 7.90 -17.85
CA THR A 131 7.86 6.58 -18.47
C THR A 131 9.15 5.96 -18.98
N LEU A 132 10.08 6.73 -19.54
CA LEU A 132 11.31 6.20 -20.12
C LEU A 132 12.44 6.04 -19.10
N THR A 133 12.43 6.81 -18.01
CA THR A 133 13.50 6.72 -17.00
C THR A 133 13.59 5.34 -16.33
N PRO A 134 12.49 4.73 -15.84
CA PRO A 134 12.56 3.41 -15.20
C PRO A 134 13.18 2.30 -16.08
N PRO A 135 12.74 2.08 -17.35
CA PRO A 135 13.32 1.05 -18.20
C PRO A 135 14.76 1.35 -18.61
N LEU A 136 15.11 2.61 -18.88
CA LEU A 136 16.50 2.98 -19.18
C LEU A 136 17.42 2.74 -17.97
N GLY A 137 16.96 3.11 -16.77
CA GLY A 137 17.69 2.87 -15.54
C GLY A 137 17.87 1.38 -15.24
N LEU A 138 16.83 0.57 -15.49
CA LEU A 138 16.91 -0.89 -15.37
C LEU A 138 17.95 -1.49 -16.32
N ILE A 139 17.95 -1.08 -17.60
CA ILE A 139 18.93 -1.55 -18.58
C ILE A 139 20.35 -1.21 -18.11
N CYS A 140 20.59 0.03 -17.67
CA CYS A 140 21.89 0.44 -17.14
C CYS A 140 22.28 -0.36 -15.90
N ALA A 141 21.34 -0.61 -14.98
CA ALA A 141 21.59 -1.37 -13.75
C ALA A 141 21.95 -2.83 -14.04
N VAL A 142 21.22 -3.49 -14.93
CA VAL A 142 21.49 -4.88 -15.34
C VAL A 142 22.84 -4.97 -16.06
N ILE A 143 23.16 -4.02 -16.94
CA ILE A 143 24.47 -3.96 -17.60
C ILE A 143 25.57 -3.80 -16.55
N ALA A 144 25.45 -2.83 -15.63
CA ALA A 144 26.44 -2.61 -14.59
C ALA A 144 26.65 -3.86 -13.71
N TRP A 145 25.56 -4.52 -13.32
CA TRP A 145 25.58 -5.75 -12.54
C TRP A 145 26.30 -6.89 -13.27
N LEU A 146 25.87 -7.22 -14.48
CA LEU A 146 26.40 -8.36 -15.23
C LEU A 146 27.82 -8.10 -15.77
N VAL A 147 28.14 -6.87 -16.20
CA VAL A 147 29.50 -6.54 -16.64
C VAL A 147 30.47 -6.61 -15.47
N THR A 148 30.08 -6.15 -14.29
CA THR A 148 30.93 -6.25 -13.09
C THR A 148 31.14 -7.69 -12.68
N ALA A 149 30.08 -8.51 -12.66
CA ALA A 149 30.18 -9.96 -12.42
C ALA A 149 31.13 -10.64 -13.42
N LYS A 150 31.00 -10.32 -14.72
CA LYS A 150 31.86 -10.89 -15.77
C LYS A 150 33.32 -10.47 -15.62
N LYS A 151 33.59 -9.22 -15.22
CA LYS A 151 34.95 -8.70 -15.02
C LYS A 151 35.63 -9.28 -13.80
N GLU A 152 34.90 -9.46 -12.70
CA GLU A 152 35.48 -9.95 -11.44
C GLU A 152 35.65 -11.47 -11.42
N CYS A 153 34.66 -12.24 -11.89
CA CYS A 153 34.69 -13.70 -11.79
C CYS A 153 34.99 -14.41 -13.12
N GLY A 154 34.85 -13.74 -14.27
CA GLY A 154 35.06 -14.34 -15.59
C GLY A 154 33.90 -15.21 -16.12
N PHE A 155 32.93 -15.61 -15.29
CA PHE A 155 31.76 -16.41 -15.67
C PHE A 155 30.49 -15.96 -14.92
N PHE A 156 29.33 -16.35 -15.46
CA PHE A 156 28.03 -16.07 -14.84
C PHE A 156 27.57 -17.30 -14.05
N ASP A 157 27.66 -17.21 -12.73
CA ASP A 157 27.15 -18.20 -11.79
C ASP A 157 26.51 -17.46 -10.61
N VAL A 158 25.59 -18.11 -9.89
CA VAL A 158 24.82 -17.55 -8.77
C VAL A 158 25.74 -16.96 -7.71
N ASN A 159 26.86 -17.65 -7.42
CA ASN A 159 27.85 -17.18 -6.45
C ASN A 159 28.51 -15.87 -6.87
N CYS A 160 28.79 -15.73 -8.17
CA CYS A 160 29.43 -14.53 -8.70
C CYS A 160 28.44 -13.38 -8.80
N THR A 161 27.29 -13.60 -9.45
CA THR A 161 26.29 -12.53 -9.63
C THR A 161 25.75 -12.06 -8.28
N GLY A 162 25.67 -12.96 -7.30
CA GLY A 162 25.24 -12.69 -5.92
C GLY A 162 26.29 -12.07 -5.01
N SER A 163 27.53 -11.90 -5.48
CA SER A 163 28.58 -11.31 -4.66
C SER A 163 28.35 -9.80 -4.47
N ASN A 164 28.94 -9.25 -3.39
CA ASN A 164 28.65 -7.89 -2.94
C ASN A 164 28.99 -6.83 -4.00
N ASN A 165 30.10 -6.97 -4.74
CA ASN A 165 30.55 -5.95 -5.67
C ASN A 165 29.66 -5.82 -6.92
N PRO A 166 29.32 -6.90 -7.66
CA PRO A 166 28.35 -6.83 -8.75
C PRO A 166 26.99 -6.33 -8.29
N MET A 167 26.49 -6.81 -7.16
CA MET A 167 25.21 -6.37 -6.62
C MET A 167 25.24 -4.89 -6.24
N LEU A 168 26.32 -4.40 -5.63
CA LEU A 168 26.52 -3.00 -5.31
C LEU A 168 26.54 -2.14 -6.58
N ALA A 169 27.28 -2.55 -7.61
CA ALA A 169 27.36 -1.84 -8.89
C ALA A 169 25.98 -1.70 -9.55
N GLY A 170 25.21 -2.79 -9.57
CA GLY A 170 23.84 -2.78 -10.09
C GLY A 170 22.91 -1.88 -9.28
N ASN A 171 22.90 -2.01 -7.96
CA ASN A 171 22.03 -1.25 -7.06
C ASN A 171 22.33 0.26 -7.09
N VAL A 172 23.61 0.65 -7.05
CA VAL A 172 24.01 2.05 -7.14
C VAL A 172 23.63 2.63 -8.50
N THR A 173 23.82 1.87 -9.58
CA THR A 173 23.43 2.30 -10.92
C THR A 173 21.91 2.45 -11.04
N ALA A 174 21.14 1.51 -10.49
CA ALA A 174 19.67 1.57 -10.47
C ALA A 174 19.17 2.82 -9.72
N LEU A 175 19.78 3.15 -8.58
CA LEU A 175 19.41 4.30 -7.76
C LEU A 175 19.81 5.64 -8.38
N LEU A 176 20.99 5.73 -9.00
CA LEU A 176 21.54 6.99 -9.49
C LEU A 176 21.18 7.29 -10.95
N SER A 177 20.93 6.28 -11.79
CA SER A 177 20.60 6.50 -13.20
C SER A 177 19.36 7.39 -13.41
N PRO A 178 18.29 7.35 -12.59
CA PRO A 178 17.18 8.26 -12.75
C PRO A 178 17.52 9.72 -12.45
N LEU A 179 18.52 10.00 -11.62
CA LEU A 179 19.00 11.37 -11.37
C LEU A 179 19.64 11.99 -12.61
N ILE A 180 20.08 11.17 -13.55
CA ILE A 180 20.68 11.59 -14.82
C ILE A 180 19.60 11.63 -15.91
N PHE A 181 18.85 10.52 -16.08
CA PHE A 181 17.86 10.42 -17.15
C PHE A 181 16.68 11.37 -16.96
N THR A 182 16.21 11.59 -15.72
CA THR A 182 15.09 12.50 -15.46
C THR A 182 15.36 13.91 -15.96
N PRO A 183 16.43 14.62 -15.51
CA PRO A 183 16.67 15.98 -15.99
C PRO A 183 16.99 16.03 -17.48
N ILE A 184 17.73 15.05 -18.03
CA ILE A 184 18.02 15.01 -19.47
C ILE A 184 16.73 14.89 -20.29
N LEU A 185 15.84 13.96 -19.95
CA LEU A 185 14.58 13.76 -20.66
C LEU A 185 13.65 14.95 -20.46
N THR A 186 13.61 15.56 -19.28
CA THR A 186 12.81 16.79 -19.07
C THR A 186 13.37 17.98 -19.86
N LEU A 187 14.69 18.11 -20.01
CA LEU A 187 15.29 19.17 -20.83
C LEU A 187 15.04 18.96 -22.33
N ILE A 188 15.06 17.71 -22.81
CA ILE A 188 14.84 17.38 -24.23
C ILE A 188 13.36 17.53 -24.61
N PHE A 189 12.46 16.99 -23.80
CA PHE A 189 11.02 16.93 -24.12
C PHE A 189 10.20 18.08 -23.51
N GLY A 190 10.84 18.97 -22.76
CA GLY A 190 10.20 20.11 -22.13
C GLY A 190 9.59 19.81 -20.76
N TRP A 191 9.21 20.88 -20.07
CA TRP A 191 8.65 20.86 -18.72
C TRP A 191 7.13 20.73 -18.80
N ASP A 192 6.55 19.89 -17.96
CA ASP A 192 5.10 19.81 -17.82
C ASP A 192 4.58 20.78 -16.75
N LYS A 193 3.26 20.91 -16.62
CA LYS A 193 2.61 21.67 -15.54
C LYS A 193 1.39 20.92 -15.06
N TYR A 194 1.63 19.78 -14.42
CA TYR A 194 0.56 18.96 -13.88
C TYR A 194 -0.09 19.63 -12.66
N ASP A 195 -1.42 19.66 -12.61
CA ASP A 195 -2.21 20.34 -11.56
C ASP A 195 -2.89 19.36 -10.59
N TRP A 196 -2.60 18.06 -10.70
CA TRP A 196 -3.13 16.95 -9.86
C TRP A 196 -4.67 16.88 -9.75
N LYS A 197 -5.43 17.66 -10.53
CA LYS A 197 -6.89 17.63 -10.49
C LYS A 197 -7.45 16.29 -10.92
N SER A 198 -6.91 15.75 -12.02
CA SER A 198 -7.34 14.42 -12.48
C SER A 198 -7.03 13.34 -11.45
N MET A 199 -5.97 13.48 -10.64
CA MET A 199 -5.67 12.51 -9.57
C MET A 199 -6.66 12.63 -8.39
N ALA A 200 -7.13 13.84 -8.08
CA ALA A 200 -8.19 14.05 -7.09
C ALA A 200 -9.55 13.49 -7.55
N GLU A 201 -9.77 13.36 -8.86
CA GLU A 201 -11.00 12.81 -9.44
C GLU A 201 -11.03 11.27 -9.43
N ILE A 202 -9.88 10.58 -9.37
CA ILE A 202 -9.75 9.12 -9.49
C ILE A 202 -10.45 8.33 -8.35
N CYS A 203 -10.72 8.92 -7.19
CA CYS A 203 -11.34 8.21 -6.07
C CYS A 203 -12.87 8.30 -5.99
N ARG A 204 -13.55 8.98 -6.92
CA ARG A 204 -14.99 9.29 -6.77
C ARG A 204 -15.95 8.31 -7.46
N GLY A 205 -15.48 7.39 -8.31
CA GLY A 205 -16.35 6.60 -9.20
C GLY A 205 -16.35 5.08 -9.01
N ASP A 206 -15.30 4.48 -8.44
CA ASP A 206 -15.08 3.02 -8.53
C ASP A 206 -15.44 2.25 -7.23
N ASP A 207 -15.50 2.94 -6.08
CA ASP A 207 -15.79 2.30 -4.79
C ASP A 207 -17.29 1.96 -4.61
N HIS A 208 -18.19 2.58 -5.38
CA HIS A 208 -19.63 2.32 -5.32
C HIS A 208 -19.94 0.88 -5.78
N ASP A 209 -19.37 0.47 -6.91
CA ASP A 209 -19.58 -0.87 -7.50
C ASP A 209 -18.90 -1.98 -6.67
N LEU A 210 -17.84 -1.64 -5.93
CA LEU A 210 -17.13 -2.57 -5.04
C LEU A 210 -17.79 -2.68 -3.66
N ALA A 211 -18.25 -1.58 -3.08
CA ALA A 211 -18.98 -1.56 -1.81
C ALA A 211 -20.33 -2.30 -1.95
N ASP A 212 -21.07 -2.04 -3.03
CA ASP A 212 -22.32 -2.76 -3.32
C ASP A 212 -22.10 -4.25 -3.60
N ALA A 213 -20.99 -4.64 -4.23
CA ALA A 213 -20.70 -6.04 -4.53
C ALA A 213 -20.08 -6.81 -3.35
N ALA A 214 -19.52 -6.11 -2.36
CA ALA A 214 -18.94 -6.67 -1.14
C ALA A 214 -19.91 -6.61 0.07
N ASP A 215 -21.15 -6.14 -0.12
CA ASP A 215 -22.15 -5.92 0.95
C ASP A 215 -21.60 -5.00 2.07
N ILE A 216 -20.76 -4.05 1.69
CA ILE A 216 -20.22 -3.02 2.58
C ILE A 216 -21.13 -1.80 2.41
N ASP A 217 -21.81 -1.43 3.49
CA ASP A 217 -22.72 -0.27 3.52
C ASP A 217 -22.02 0.95 2.90
N LEU A 218 -22.63 1.57 1.89
CA LEU A 218 -22.05 2.71 1.16
C LEU A 218 -21.74 3.89 2.10
N GLU A 219 -22.47 4.00 3.23
CA GLU A 219 -22.22 4.98 4.30
C GLU A 219 -20.96 4.69 5.15
N LEU A 220 -20.35 3.51 5.05
CA LEU A 220 -19.10 3.14 5.74
C LEU A 220 -17.85 3.55 4.97
N VAL A 221 -17.98 4.06 3.73
CA VAL A 221 -16.86 4.61 2.95
C VAL A 221 -16.52 5.99 3.54
N PRO A 222 -15.36 6.17 4.21
CA PRO A 222 -14.97 7.45 4.77
C PRO A 222 -14.61 8.40 3.62
N GLY A 223 -15.54 9.27 3.23
CA GLY A 223 -15.34 10.18 2.09
C GLY A 223 -16.57 10.96 1.66
N GLU A 224 -17.79 10.52 2.01
CA GLU A 224 -19.01 11.30 1.80
C GLU A 224 -19.20 12.36 2.90
N SER A 225 -18.36 13.39 2.84
CA SER A 225 -18.83 14.72 3.20
C SER A 225 -18.69 15.57 1.96
N ARG A 226 -19.79 16.18 1.50
CA ARG A 226 -19.73 17.37 0.63
C ARG A 226 -18.95 18.43 1.41
N THR A 227 -17.64 18.41 1.30
CA THR A 227 -16.78 19.41 1.93
C THR A 227 -17.11 20.73 1.27
N SER A 228 -17.40 21.74 2.08
CA SER A 228 -17.55 23.10 1.57
C SER A 228 -16.24 23.51 0.88
N ALA A 229 -16.29 24.38 -0.13
CA ALA A 229 -15.06 24.89 -0.78
C ALA A 229 -14.04 25.44 0.24
N ALA A 230 -14.51 25.98 1.37
CA ALA A 230 -13.68 26.42 2.49
C ALA A 230 -12.98 25.28 3.26
N GLU A 231 -13.60 24.11 3.35
CA GLU A 231 -13.02 22.91 3.96
C GLU A 231 -11.98 22.27 3.04
N GLU A 232 -12.25 22.23 1.72
CA GLU A 232 -11.27 21.80 0.71
C GLU A 232 -10.02 22.70 0.72
N GLU A 233 -10.18 24.03 0.81
CA GLU A 233 -9.05 24.96 0.93
C GLU A 233 -8.22 24.77 2.21
N LEU A 234 -8.89 24.49 3.34
CA LEU A 234 -8.24 24.17 4.60
C LEU A 234 -7.48 22.85 4.53
N GLU A 235 -8.05 21.83 3.89
CA GLU A 235 -7.39 20.55 3.64
C GLU A 235 -6.16 20.72 2.75
N GLN A 236 -6.28 21.44 1.63
CA GLN A 236 -5.16 21.75 0.76
C GLN A 236 -4.03 22.46 1.51
N THR A 237 -4.35 23.42 2.37
CA THR A 237 -3.35 24.12 3.19
C THR A 237 -2.63 23.18 4.16
N LYS A 238 -3.37 22.26 4.80
CA LYS A 238 -2.79 21.24 5.68
C LYS A 238 -1.90 20.27 4.89
N LEU A 239 -2.35 19.82 3.71
CA LEU A 239 -1.60 18.92 2.82
C LEU A 239 -0.30 19.54 2.33
N LEU A 240 -0.31 20.82 1.93
CA LEU A 240 0.91 21.52 1.50
C LEU A 240 1.91 21.68 2.66
N ARG A 241 1.43 21.99 3.87
CA ARG A 241 2.28 22.05 5.07
C ARG A 241 2.87 20.68 5.40
N ALA A 242 2.05 19.63 5.40
CA ALA A 242 2.48 18.26 5.64
C ALA A 242 3.50 17.81 4.57
N SER A 243 3.24 18.10 3.29
CA SER A 243 4.15 17.82 2.17
C SER A 243 5.51 18.49 2.36
N LYS A 244 5.55 19.75 2.81
CA LYS A 244 6.81 20.45 3.10
C LYS A 244 7.59 19.81 4.25
N ILE A 245 6.90 19.44 5.32
CA ILE A 245 7.52 18.74 6.46
C ILE A 245 8.05 17.37 6.02
N ALA A 246 7.25 16.60 5.28
CA ALA A 246 7.63 15.30 4.75
C ALA A 246 8.87 15.42 3.86
N LYS A 247 8.89 16.35 2.91
CA LYS A 247 10.04 16.65 2.04
C LYS A 247 11.33 16.89 2.84
N ILE A 248 11.27 17.78 3.84
CA ILE A 248 12.43 18.13 4.66
C ILE A 248 12.88 16.93 5.48
N MET A 249 11.95 16.23 6.13
CA MET A 249 12.24 15.06 6.95
C MET A 249 12.84 13.93 6.12
N THR A 250 12.31 13.66 4.93
CA THR A 250 12.87 12.65 4.00
C THR A 250 14.30 12.99 3.65
N VAL A 251 14.60 14.23 3.22
CA VAL A 251 15.98 14.62 2.89
C VAL A 251 16.91 14.46 4.10
N ILE A 252 16.51 14.91 5.29
CA ILE A 252 17.32 14.80 6.50
C ILE A 252 17.57 13.34 6.86
N LEU A 253 16.54 12.49 6.84
CA LEU A 253 16.66 11.08 7.17
C LEU A 253 17.46 10.31 6.13
N THR A 254 17.27 10.59 4.84
CA THR A 254 18.08 10.00 3.76
C THR A 254 19.55 10.37 3.92
N LEU A 255 19.87 11.65 4.13
CA LEU A 255 21.26 12.08 4.34
C LEU A 255 21.84 11.47 5.61
N SER A 256 21.07 11.41 6.70
CA SER A 256 21.55 10.87 7.98
C SER A 256 21.76 9.35 7.94
N LEU A 257 20.74 8.61 7.48
CA LEU A 257 20.69 7.14 7.57
C LEU A 257 21.37 6.44 6.38
N LEU A 258 21.48 7.07 5.21
CA LEU A 258 22.14 6.45 4.05
C LEU A 258 23.55 6.97 3.81
N ILE A 259 23.83 8.24 4.13
CA ILE A 259 25.13 8.86 3.85
C ILE A 259 25.95 9.02 5.13
N LEU A 260 25.49 9.85 6.08
CA LEU A 260 26.28 10.27 7.23
C LEU A 260 26.62 9.10 8.17
N TRP A 261 25.73 8.13 8.32
CA TRP A 261 25.96 6.98 9.19
C TRP A 261 26.74 5.86 8.49
N PRO A 262 26.28 5.27 7.35
CA PRO A 262 26.92 4.09 6.79
C PRO A 262 28.22 4.38 6.05
N MET A 263 28.34 5.52 5.35
CA MET A 263 29.51 5.80 4.51
C MET A 263 30.79 5.99 5.33
N PRO A 264 30.81 6.77 6.43
CA PRO A 264 32.00 6.85 7.27
C PRO A 264 32.37 5.52 7.91
N MET A 265 31.37 4.74 8.35
CA MET A 265 31.62 3.43 8.98
C MET A 265 32.21 2.42 7.98
N TYR A 266 31.68 2.38 6.76
CA TYR A 266 32.23 1.58 5.67
C TYR A 266 33.63 2.06 5.27
N GLY A 267 33.79 3.37 5.06
CA GLY A 267 35.05 3.98 4.64
C GLY A 267 36.18 3.84 5.67
N SER A 268 35.86 3.82 6.97
CA SER A 268 36.85 3.56 8.02
C SER A 268 37.12 2.06 8.25
N GLY A 269 36.39 1.16 7.56
CA GLY A 269 36.46 -0.28 7.80
C GLY A 269 36.12 -0.67 9.24
N TYR A 270 35.19 0.04 9.88
CA TYR A 270 34.95 -0.12 11.31
C TYR A 270 34.29 -1.47 11.62
N VAL A 271 34.98 -2.30 12.39
CA VAL A 271 34.42 -3.55 12.94
C VAL A 271 33.76 -3.24 14.28
N PHE A 272 32.50 -3.66 14.43
CA PHE A 272 31.71 -3.34 15.62
C PHE A 272 32.34 -3.98 16.86
N SER A 273 32.69 -3.16 17.85
CA SER A 273 33.02 -3.69 19.18
C SER A 273 31.79 -4.31 19.83
N GLU A 274 31.98 -5.26 20.75
CA GLU A 274 30.89 -5.91 21.48
C GLU A 274 29.97 -4.89 22.17
N LYS A 275 30.55 -3.87 22.83
CA LYS A 275 29.76 -2.82 23.51
C LYS A 275 28.95 -1.98 22.52
N PHE A 276 29.53 -1.64 21.37
CA PHE A 276 28.84 -0.88 20.33
C PHE A 276 27.70 -1.70 19.71
N PHE A 277 27.95 -2.98 19.41
CA PHE A 277 26.92 -3.89 18.91
C PHE A 277 25.78 -4.09 19.92
N THR A 278 26.09 -4.25 21.20
CA THR A 278 25.07 -4.31 22.26
C THR A 278 24.21 -3.04 22.29
N GLY A 279 24.83 -1.85 22.22
CA GLY A 279 24.10 -0.60 22.12
C GLY A 279 23.19 -0.52 20.88
N TRP A 280 23.70 -0.98 19.74
CA TRP A 280 22.93 -1.06 18.49
C TRP A 280 21.69 -1.94 18.62
N VAL A 281 21.84 -3.14 19.19
CA VAL A 281 20.74 -4.07 19.43
C VAL A 281 19.71 -3.47 20.39
N VAL A 282 20.14 -2.80 21.47
CA VAL A 282 19.24 -2.14 22.42
C VAL A 282 18.42 -1.05 21.75
N VAL A 283 19.03 -0.19 20.93
CA VAL A 283 18.32 0.84 20.16
C VAL A 283 17.30 0.18 19.22
N GLY A 284 17.68 -0.91 18.55
CA GLY A 284 16.77 -1.70 17.72
C GLY A 284 15.56 -2.21 18.49
N ILE A 285 15.75 -2.75 19.70
CA ILE A 285 14.66 -3.23 20.56
C ILE A 285 13.73 -2.07 20.98
N ILE A 286 14.29 -0.91 21.37
CA ILE A 286 13.49 0.27 21.71
C ILE A 286 12.63 0.68 20.52
N TRP A 287 13.19 0.66 19.31
CA TRP A 287 12.46 0.99 18.10
C TRP A 287 11.33 0.01 17.80
N LEU A 288 11.57 -1.29 17.99
CA LEU A 288 10.56 -2.33 17.81
C LEU A 288 9.40 -2.16 18.80
N ILE A 289 9.69 -1.90 20.07
CA ILE A 289 8.66 -1.62 21.08
C ILE A 289 7.88 -0.35 20.73
N GLY A 290 8.59 0.73 20.37
CA GLY A 290 7.96 1.98 19.95
C GLY A 290 7.04 1.80 18.75
N SER A 291 7.51 1.09 17.71
CA SER A 291 6.70 0.77 16.52
C SER A 291 5.48 -0.08 16.88
N THR A 292 5.61 -1.04 17.81
CA THR A 292 4.50 -1.88 18.25
C THR A 292 3.44 -1.07 18.99
N LEU A 293 3.85 -0.11 19.82
CA LEU A 293 2.93 0.80 20.50
C LEU A 293 2.24 1.75 19.52
N THR A 294 2.98 2.34 18.58
CA THR A 294 2.44 3.33 17.64
C THR A 294 1.61 2.71 16.51
N VAL A 295 2.00 1.55 15.97
CA VAL A 295 1.29 0.93 14.84
C VAL A 295 0.29 -0.13 15.31
N GLY A 296 0.60 -0.86 16.39
CA GLY A 296 -0.28 -1.90 16.91
C GLY A 296 -1.29 -1.37 17.94
N VAL A 297 -0.82 -0.70 18.99
CA VAL A 297 -1.67 -0.33 20.14
C VAL A 297 -2.44 0.97 19.91
N TYR A 298 -1.79 1.98 19.32
CA TYR A 298 -2.38 3.30 19.16
C TYR A 298 -3.67 3.30 18.32
N PRO A 299 -3.76 2.64 17.14
CA PRO A 299 -5.01 2.58 16.38
C PRO A 299 -6.14 1.88 17.13
N VAL A 300 -5.82 0.86 17.95
CA VAL A 300 -6.80 0.16 18.79
C VAL A 300 -7.32 1.09 19.90
N PHE A 301 -6.42 1.90 20.48
CA PHE A 301 -6.80 2.87 21.51
C PHE A 301 -7.66 4.02 20.93
N GLU A 302 -7.27 4.58 19.79
CA GLU A 302 -8.03 5.64 19.12
C GLU A 302 -9.39 5.14 18.64
N GLY A 303 -9.42 3.95 18.04
CA GLY A 303 -10.63 3.28 17.56
C GLY A 303 -11.48 2.62 18.65
N ARG A 304 -11.14 2.73 19.94
CA ARG A 304 -11.80 1.98 21.02
C ARG A 304 -13.31 2.20 21.10
N HIS A 305 -13.79 3.40 20.77
CA HIS A 305 -15.22 3.70 20.77
C HIS A 305 -15.94 3.05 19.59
N SER A 306 -15.31 3.03 18.41
CA SER A 306 -15.82 2.32 17.23
C SER A 306 -15.81 0.81 17.46
N LEU A 307 -14.71 0.26 18.00
CA LEU A 307 -14.61 -1.16 18.37
C LEU A 307 -15.69 -1.56 19.39
N ALA A 308 -15.92 -0.74 20.41
CA ALA A 308 -16.98 -0.99 21.39
C ALA A 308 -18.38 -0.92 20.77
N ARG A 309 -18.60 -0.01 19.80
CA ARG A 309 -19.87 0.08 19.06
C ARG A 309 -20.10 -1.17 18.21
N THR A 310 -19.11 -1.59 17.43
CA THR A 310 -19.19 -2.79 16.58
C THR A 310 -19.36 -4.05 17.43
N ALA A 311 -18.62 -4.19 18.53
CA ALA A 311 -18.79 -5.32 19.45
C ALA A 311 -20.19 -5.35 20.08
N LYS A 312 -20.74 -4.19 20.43
CA LYS A 312 -22.12 -4.08 20.92
C LYS A 312 -23.14 -4.43 19.83
N ALA A 313 -22.91 -4.01 18.59
CA ALA A 313 -23.78 -4.36 17.45
C ALA A 313 -23.79 -5.87 17.20
N ILE A 314 -22.61 -6.50 17.10
CA ILE A 314 -22.47 -7.96 16.97
C ILE A 314 -23.18 -8.69 18.12
N TYR A 315 -23.04 -8.21 19.36
CA TYR A 315 -23.73 -8.80 20.50
C TYR A 315 -25.26 -8.69 20.41
N LEU A 316 -25.78 -7.55 19.94
CA LEU A 316 -27.21 -7.35 19.77
C LEU A 316 -27.78 -8.23 18.64
N ASP A 317 -27.04 -8.39 17.54
CA ASP A 317 -27.40 -9.26 16.43
C ASP A 317 -27.43 -10.74 16.85
N ILE A 318 -26.42 -11.21 17.58
CA ILE A 318 -26.36 -12.58 18.11
C ILE A 318 -27.48 -12.83 19.13
N THR A 319 -27.88 -11.82 19.91
CA THR A 319 -28.91 -11.97 20.95
C THR A 319 -30.34 -11.69 20.48
N GLY A 320 -30.53 -11.36 19.19
CA GLY A 320 -31.85 -11.09 18.60
C GLY A 320 -32.56 -9.86 19.18
N LYS A 321 -31.84 -8.98 19.88
CA LYS A 321 -32.40 -7.75 20.46
C LYS A 321 -32.30 -6.65 19.42
N GLN A 322 -33.44 -6.10 19.00
CA GLN A 322 -33.49 -5.07 17.95
C GLN A 322 -32.52 -3.91 18.20
N HIS A 323 -31.84 -3.54 17.13
CA HIS A 323 -30.95 -2.41 17.05
C HIS A 323 -31.72 -1.11 17.37
N PRO A 324 -31.23 -0.23 18.27
CA PRO A 324 -31.69 1.16 18.29
C PRO A 324 -31.14 1.84 17.03
N SER A 325 -31.81 1.64 15.89
CA SER A 325 -31.51 2.28 14.62
C SER A 325 -31.70 3.78 14.74
N ARG A 326 -30.61 4.51 14.99
CA ARG A 326 -30.60 5.96 14.77
C ARG A 326 -30.23 6.34 13.32
N HIS A 327 -29.86 5.36 12.49
CA HIS A 327 -29.47 5.55 11.08
C HIS A 327 -30.12 4.53 10.11
N HIS A 328 -31.24 3.92 10.48
CA HIS A 328 -31.98 3.02 9.58
C HIS A 328 -33.45 3.43 9.49
N ARG A 329 -33.66 4.70 9.11
CA ARG A 329 -34.91 5.18 8.55
C ARG A 329 -34.57 6.20 7.46
N PRO A 330 -35.01 6.00 6.20
CA PRO A 330 -35.05 7.09 5.24
C PRO A 330 -36.20 8.02 5.65
N GLU A 331 -35.99 8.86 6.67
CA GLU A 331 -36.83 10.03 6.84
C GLU A 331 -36.27 11.10 5.92
N ALA A 332 -36.82 11.15 4.70
CA ALA A 332 -36.73 12.31 3.83
C ALA A 332 -37.21 13.52 4.65
N THR A 333 -36.25 14.29 5.16
CA THR A 333 -36.55 15.50 5.89
C THR A 333 -36.91 16.55 4.85
N TYR A 334 -38.19 16.61 4.47
CA TYR A 334 -38.73 17.77 3.76
C TYR A 334 -38.57 18.96 4.72
N VAL A 335 -37.62 19.84 4.42
CA VAL A 335 -37.52 21.14 5.09
C VAL A 335 -38.68 21.99 4.58
N GLU A 336 -39.75 22.03 5.36
CA GLU A 336 -40.88 22.92 5.15
C GLU A 336 -40.45 24.37 5.46
N GLY A 337 -40.45 25.25 4.45
CA GLY A 337 -40.45 26.69 4.68
C GLY A 337 -39.40 27.52 3.94
N VAL A 338 -39.55 27.66 2.61
CA VAL A 338 -39.31 28.97 1.96
C VAL A 338 -40.54 29.25 1.10
N LYS A 339 -41.36 30.21 1.53
CA LYS A 339 -42.43 30.78 0.71
C LYS A 339 -41.77 31.54 -0.43
N ASP A 340 -41.77 30.95 -1.62
CA ASP A 340 -41.64 31.72 -2.86
C ASP A 340 -43.01 31.81 -3.52
N THR A 341 -43.45 33.03 -3.75
CA THR A 341 -44.75 33.39 -4.32
C THR A 341 -44.75 33.11 -5.82
N GLY A 342 -45.64 32.23 -6.31
CA GLY A 342 -45.86 32.08 -7.75
C GLY A 342 -46.80 30.94 -8.16
N SER A 343 -48.08 31.28 -8.35
CA SER A 343 -49.08 30.75 -9.31
C SER A 343 -49.18 29.24 -9.66
N GLU A 344 -50.42 28.73 -9.44
CA GLU A 344 -51.18 27.72 -10.24
C GLU A 344 -50.69 26.25 -10.18
N THR A 345 -51.46 25.17 -9.91
CA THR A 345 -52.91 24.84 -9.84
C THR A 345 -53.09 23.49 -9.06
N PRO A 346 -54.31 23.08 -8.60
CA PRO A 346 -54.55 21.98 -7.63
C PRO A 346 -54.72 20.56 -8.23
N PRO A 347 -54.84 19.49 -7.39
CA PRO A 347 -54.60 18.10 -7.76
C PRO A 347 -55.86 17.34 -8.23
N VAL A 348 -55.67 16.32 -9.07
CA VAL A 348 -56.69 15.32 -9.39
C VAL A 348 -56.52 14.13 -8.44
N GLY A 349 -57.52 13.90 -7.60
CA GLY A 349 -57.62 12.74 -6.72
C GLY A 349 -58.01 11.46 -7.46
N ASN A 350 -57.68 10.34 -6.86
CA ASN A 350 -58.39 9.08 -7.06
C ASN A 350 -58.78 8.53 -5.68
N GLU A 351 -60.07 8.65 -5.39
CA GLU A 351 -60.78 7.87 -4.38
C GLU A 351 -60.90 6.42 -4.86
N LYS A 352 -60.62 5.46 -3.97
CA LYS A 352 -61.39 4.22 -3.79
C LYS A 352 -60.77 3.37 -2.67
N GLU A 353 -61.50 3.29 -1.56
CA GLU A 353 -61.80 2.12 -0.72
C GLU A 353 -61.91 2.53 0.75
N ALA A 354 -63.10 2.97 1.12
CA ALA A 354 -63.61 2.88 2.47
C ALA A 354 -64.78 1.90 2.46
N ALA A 355 -64.70 0.85 3.29
CA ALA A 355 -65.80 0.29 4.09
C ALA A 355 -65.52 -1.18 4.41
N ASP A 356 -65.13 -1.47 5.67
CA ASP A 356 -65.86 -2.43 6.48
C ASP A 356 -65.44 -2.28 7.96
N LYS A 357 -66.41 -2.52 8.87
CA LYS A 357 -66.33 -2.55 10.35
C LYS A 357 -66.47 -1.21 11.08
N SER A 358 -67.71 -0.87 11.44
CA SER A 358 -68.22 -1.08 12.80
C SER A 358 -69.60 -0.43 12.99
N GLU A 359 -70.67 -1.22 12.86
CA GLU A 359 -71.97 -0.91 13.48
C GLU A 359 -72.01 -1.54 14.88
N PHE A 360 -72.17 -0.71 15.91
CA PHE A 360 -72.67 -1.12 17.22
C PHE A 360 -73.23 0.11 17.96
N THR A 361 -74.55 0.34 17.90
CA THR A 361 -75.38 0.79 19.05
C THR A 361 -76.85 0.99 18.67
N ALA A 362 -77.72 0.38 19.49
CA ALA A 362 -79.15 0.67 19.81
C ALA A 362 -80.13 0.74 18.62
N GLN A 363 -81.23 -0.04 18.57
CA GLN A 363 -82.16 -0.48 19.61
C GLN A 363 -82.91 -1.73 19.13
#